data_AF-A0A8H3GMF7-F1
#
_entry.id   AF-A0A8H3GMF7-F1
#
_cell.length_a   1.000
_cell.length_b   1.000
_cell.length_c   1.000
_cell.angle_alpha   90.00
_cell.angle_beta   90.00
_cell.angle_gamma   90.00
#
_symmetry.space_group_name_H-M   'P 1'
#
loop_
_entity.id
_entity.type
_entity.pdbx_description
1 polymer ?
#
loop_
_entity_poly.entity_id
_entity_poly.type
_entity_poly.pdbx_seq_one_letter_code
_entity_poly.pdbx_strand_id
1 'polypeptide(L)'
;MMADHQAMQNPLFLSEIIYRIHRHSKSRDSHNLAMTCRVLFYSLLPLLWETIWGAEKLFRLMPGVDVIQNSTTSSTMIAVNVSDSALTESWDRYWLYAPHVKCLSVYGKFSPTYKPGIAIKLHGWNILFTKRKMFEGPLLPNLRSLVICSSEPTYFEPLVPINQLAVFACFVSPSVKKLVLWDYPPNSEPFMGSSFDRGDPYRDFSSPSALLLVNNLAKTLPGCQNITLPAYYDCPSQQMAVASSSTGIRQLQERISRLNFDLPSIPIIAQESLDWFDGLEVPVGLTHLVIYSSALLGGAGEGFIILGHLPYLESLEITGTSGSKASSHRFLQREPLPIPPGLFPCLKTIRLKSMPGSQLFCHIWGSGEMVSGLTSAFIDFANGCSSITRKEAASLIVPLLWKNSPKLESLTFVAFLDDYEDTNDERSSQGDMIFDLLSHLSLSTLLFHLLEEDIPELSDRSLASPPLPSLKSLCLTIRLTPSQIITLAALTPNLEHVSILGTSLAELERSDEVASELGKPTRNQQTVAPARSSRGLPG
;
A
#
# COMPACT_ATOMS: atom_id res chain seq x y z
N MET A 1 36.89 -55.42 -16.35
CA MET A 1 35.54 -55.02 -16.79
C MET A 1 35.11 -53.76 -16.03
N MET A 2 35.73 -52.62 -16.33
CA MET A 2 35.39 -51.29 -15.79
C MET A 2 35.38 -50.32 -16.97
N ALA A 3 34.31 -50.36 -17.75
CA ALA A 3 34.03 -49.41 -18.83
C ALA A 3 32.52 -49.14 -18.83
N ASP A 4 32.16 -47.90 -19.17
CA ASP A 4 30.82 -47.40 -19.50
C ASP A 4 29.87 -46.95 -18.37
N HIS A 5 30.31 -45.93 -17.61
CA HIS A 5 29.41 -44.99 -16.92
C HIS A 5 29.56 -43.52 -17.40
N GLN A 6 30.18 -43.29 -18.55
CA GLN A 6 30.38 -41.94 -19.12
C GLN A 6 29.22 -41.45 -20.03
N ALA A 7 28.08 -42.14 -20.11
CA ALA A 7 27.00 -41.83 -21.05
C ALA A 7 25.71 -41.25 -20.42
N MET A 8 25.81 -40.42 -19.38
CA MET A 8 24.74 -39.49 -18.99
C MET A 8 25.23 -38.04 -19.05
N GLN A 9 25.90 -37.68 -20.15
CA GLN A 9 26.37 -36.32 -20.43
C GLN A 9 25.26 -35.46 -21.04
N ASN A 10 24.19 -35.22 -20.29
CA ASN A 10 23.46 -33.96 -20.47
C ASN A 10 22.86 -33.50 -19.14
N PRO A 11 23.71 -33.08 -18.17
CA PRO A 11 23.25 -32.57 -16.88
C PRO A 11 22.31 -31.36 -17.00
N LEU A 12 22.30 -30.70 -18.17
CA LEU A 12 21.44 -29.55 -18.47
C LEU A 12 19.95 -29.90 -18.55
N PHE A 13 19.57 -31.13 -18.94
CA PHE A 13 18.15 -31.50 -18.98
C PHE A 13 17.58 -31.79 -17.59
N LEU A 14 18.41 -32.21 -16.63
CA LEU A 14 17.90 -32.64 -15.33
C LEU A 14 17.29 -31.46 -14.56
N SER A 15 17.96 -30.30 -14.52
CA SER A 15 17.43 -29.10 -13.87
C SER A 15 16.16 -28.59 -14.55
N GLU A 16 16.07 -28.65 -15.88
CA GLU A 16 14.89 -28.21 -16.62
C GLU A 16 13.70 -29.16 -16.43
N ILE A 17 13.93 -30.47 -16.50
CA ILE A 17 12.90 -31.50 -16.24
C ILE A 17 12.40 -31.36 -14.80
N ILE A 18 13.30 -31.21 -13.84
CA ILE A 18 12.95 -31.01 -12.43
C ILE A 18 12.15 -29.73 -12.23
N TYR A 19 12.55 -28.63 -12.90
CA TYR A 19 11.80 -27.38 -12.88
C TYR A 19 10.37 -27.55 -13.41
N ARG A 20 10.21 -28.27 -14.54
CA ARG A 20 8.90 -28.59 -15.10
C ARG A 20 8.08 -29.47 -14.15
N ILE A 21 8.66 -30.53 -13.59
CA ILE A 21 8.00 -31.39 -12.60
C ILE A 21 7.55 -30.55 -11.41
N HIS A 22 8.43 -29.74 -10.83
CA HIS A 22 8.12 -28.88 -9.69
C HIS A 22 6.96 -27.93 -9.99
N ARG A 23 7.01 -27.23 -11.14
CA ARG A 23 5.97 -26.29 -11.57
C ARG A 23 4.59 -26.93 -11.74
N HIS A 24 4.55 -28.20 -12.13
CA HIS A 24 3.29 -28.94 -12.32
C HIS A 24 2.88 -29.81 -11.12
N SER A 25 3.72 -29.91 -10.09
CA SER A 25 3.48 -30.71 -8.90
C SER A 25 2.92 -29.86 -7.76
N LYS A 26 2.23 -30.49 -6.80
CA LYS A 26 1.91 -29.80 -5.54
C LYS A 26 3.19 -29.60 -4.74
N SER A 27 3.23 -28.56 -3.90
CA SER A 27 4.39 -28.27 -3.02
C SER A 27 4.81 -29.47 -2.15
N ARG A 28 3.83 -30.26 -1.71
CA ARG A 28 4.04 -31.50 -0.96
C ARG A 28 4.78 -32.57 -1.77
N ASP A 29 4.41 -32.75 -3.03
CA ASP A 29 4.99 -33.79 -3.90
C ASP A 29 6.45 -33.45 -4.22
N SER A 30 6.74 -32.17 -4.45
CA SER A 30 8.11 -31.70 -4.67
C SER A 30 9.01 -31.91 -3.44
N HIS A 31 8.46 -31.68 -2.23
CA HIS A 31 9.17 -31.99 -0.99
C HIS A 31 9.43 -33.50 -0.85
N ASN A 32 8.41 -34.33 -1.07
CA ASN A 32 8.56 -35.79 -1.03
C ASN A 32 9.62 -36.26 -2.02
N LEU A 33 9.65 -35.69 -3.23
CA LEU A 33 10.64 -36.02 -4.25
C LEU A 33 12.07 -35.68 -3.81
N ALA A 34 12.28 -34.51 -3.21
CA ALA A 34 13.59 -34.13 -2.68
C ALA A 34 14.02 -35.00 -1.50
N MET A 35 13.08 -35.44 -0.66
CA MET A 35 13.38 -36.31 0.49
C MET A 35 13.64 -37.77 0.11
N THR A 36 13.02 -38.26 -0.97
CA THR A 36 13.14 -39.66 -1.41
C THR A 36 14.33 -39.89 -2.34
N CYS A 37 14.75 -38.90 -3.11
CA CYS A 37 15.86 -39.04 -4.05
C CYS A 37 16.99 -38.04 -3.77
N ARG A 38 18.10 -38.55 -3.22
CA ARG A 38 19.29 -37.74 -2.90
C ARG A 38 19.89 -37.04 -4.12
N VAL A 39 19.80 -37.64 -5.30
CA VAL A 39 20.30 -37.02 -6.55
C VAL A 39 19.44 -35.81 -6.94
N LEU A 40 18.12 -35.90 -6.75
CA LEU A 40 17.20 -34.81 -7.05
C LEU A 40 17.21 -33.74 -5.97
N PHE A 41 17.61 -34.06 -4.73
CA PHE A 41 17.63 -33.14 -3.60
C PHE A 41 18.36 -31.83 -3.93
N TYR A 42 19.61 -31.90 -4.40
CA TYR A 42 20.41 -30.70 -4.68
C TYR A 42 19.86 -29.89 -5.86
N SER A 43 19.26 -30.56 -6.85
CA SER A 43 18.65 -29.88 -8.00
C SER A 43 17.29 -29.25 -7.67
N LEU A 44 16.55 -29.83 -6.72
CA LEU A 44 15.27 -29.30 -6.23
C LEU A 44 15.44 -28.21 -5.16
N LEU A 45 16.58 -28.19 -4.46
CA LEU A 45 16.87 -27.25 -3.37
C LEU A 45 16.59 -25.78 -3.75
N PRO A 46 17.09 -25.27 -4.90
CA PRO A 46 16.87 -23.88 -5.30
C PRO A 46 15.40 -23.54 -5.53
N LEU A 47 14.59 -24.53 -5.92
CA LEU A 47 13.17 -24.37 -6.23
C LEU A 47 12.31 -24.47 -4.97
N LEU A 48 12.59 -25.46 -4.11
CA LEU A 48 11.86 -25.70 -2.86
C LEU A 48 12.05 -24.57 -1.85
N TRP A 49 13.26 -23.97 -1.84
CA TRP A 49 13.61 -22.92 -0.91
C TRP A 49 13.52 -21.52 -1.51
N GLU A 50 13.12 -21.38 -2.77
CA GLU A 50 12.98 -20.07 -3.43
C GLU A 50 12.06 -19.14 -2.64
N THR A 51 10.92 -19.69 -2.16
CA THR A 51 9.94 -18.96 -1.36
C THR A 51 9.68 -19.66 -0.04
N ILE A 52 10.05 -19.02 1.06
CA ILE A 52 9.83 -19.51 2.41
C ILE A 52 8.67 -18.76 3.06
N TRP A 53 7.68 -19.54 3.48
CA TRP A 53 6.56 -19.08 4.29
C TRP A 53 6.83 -19.49 5.73
N GLY A 54 7.15 -18.52 6.57
CA GLY A 54 7.42 -18.68 7.99
C GLY A 54 8.92 -18.67 8.27
N ALA A 55 9.39 -17.65 8.99
CA ALA A 55 10.79 -17.53 9.41
C ALA A 55 11.18 -18.64 10.40
N GLU A 56 10.22 -19.24 11.10
CA GLU A 56 10.45 -20.33 12.05
C GLU A 56 11.15 -21.54 11.40
N LYS A 57 10.92 -21.77 10.10
CA LYS A 57 11.59 -22.83 9.34
C LYS A 57 13.08 -22.58 9.18
N LEU A 58 13.47 -21.31 9.00
CA LEU A 58 14.87 -20.92 8.90
C LEU A 58 15.56 -21.01 10.26
N PHE A 59 14.89 -20.55 11.33
CA PHE A 59 15.41 -20.64 12.69
C PHE A 59 15.65 -22.08 13.12
N ARG A 60 14.77 -23.03 12.77
CA ARG A 60 14.96 -24.47 13.05
C ARG A 60 16.19 -25.10 12.36
N LEU A 61 16.79 -24.43 11.38
CA LEU A 61 18.02 -24.90 10.73
C LEU A 61 19.29 -24.43 11.43
N MET A 62 19.18 -23.52 12.40
CA MET A 62 20.31 -22.94 13.13
C MET A 62 20.51 -23.70 14.44
N PRO A 63 21.63 -24.43 14.60
CA PRO A 63 21.98 -25.03 15.89
C PRO A 63 22.12 -23.95 16.99
N GLY A 64 21.66 -24.29 18.19
CA GLY A 64 21.50 -23.36 19.32
C GLY A 64 20.26 -22.46 19.27
N VAL A 65 19.34 -22.68 18.31
CA VAL A 65 18.08 -21.94 18.23
C VAL A 65 16.89 -22.85 18.51
N ASP A 66 16.17 -22.55 19.60
CA ASP A 66 14.93 -23.24 19.97
C ASP A 66 13.70 -22.48 19.49
N VAL A 67 12.80 -23.18 18.82
CA VAL A 67 11.56 -22.61 18.25
C VAL A 67 10.36 -23.27 18.93
N ILE A 68 9.74 -22.55 19.85
CA ILE A 68 8.58 -22.99 20.63
C ILE A 68 7.33 -22.35 20.03
N GLN A 69 6.34 -23.18 19.71
CA GLN A 69 5.07 -22.72 19.15
C GLN A 69 3.95 -22.91 20.18
N ASN A 70 3.40 -21.79 20.65
CA ASN A 70 2.28 -21.73 21.58
C ASN A 70 1.04 -21.27 20.82
N SER A 71 0.16 -22.21 20.51
CA SER A 71 -1.11 -21.91 19.82
C SER A 71 -2.24 -21.76 20.85
N THR A 72 -2.91 -20.61 20.84
CA THR A 72 -4.21 -20.42 21.48
C THR A 72 -5.33 -20.57 20.46
N THR A 73 -6.59 -20.46 20.90
CA THR A 73 -7.76 -20.46 20.00
C THR A 73 -7.77 -19.26 19.04
N SER A 74 -7.16 -18.14 19.43
CA SER A 74 -7.20 -16.86 18.72
C SER A 74 -5.87 -16.41 18.14
N SER A 75 -4.73 -16.95 18.58
CA SER A 75 -3.40 -16.53 18.13
C SER A 75 -2.41 -17.71 18.13
N THR A 76 -1.36 -17.64 17.31
CA THR A 76 -0.20 -18.54 17.41
C THR A 76 1.02 -17.70 17.72
N MET A 77 1.59 -17.87 18.90
CA MET A 77 2.84 -17.23 19.29
C MET A 77 4.01 -18.18 19.06
N ILE A 78 4.99 -17.74 18.30
CA ILE A 78 6.24 -18.45 18.03
C ILE A 78 7.34 -17.76 18.85
N ALA A 79 7.80 -18.39 19.91
CA ALA A 79 8.97 -17.93 20.65
C ALA A 79 10.22 -18.56 20.02
N VAL A 80 11.16 -17.72 19.60
CA VAL A 80 12.47 -18.12 19.07
C VAL A 80 13.52 -17.73 20.11
N ASN A 81 14.14 -18.72 20.73
CA ASN A 81 15.16 -18.53 21.75
C ASN A 81 16.52 -18.89 21.16
N VAL A 82 17.41 -17.90 21.01
CA VAL A 82 18.78 -18.12 20.54
C VAL A 82 19.69 -18.23 21.76
N SER A 83 20.32 -19.39 21.96
CA SER A 83 21.29 -19.61 23.04
C SER A 83 22.67 -19.09 22.68
N ASP A 84 23.49 -18.78 23.70
CA ASP A 84 24.89 -18.40 23.48
C ASP A 84 25.70 -19.49 22.76
N SER A 85 25.30 -20.77 22.88
CA SER A 85 25.96 -21.88 22.18
C SER A 85 25.86 -21.74 20.66
N ALA A 86 24.83 -21.05 20.14
CA ALA A 86 24.69 -20.75 18.72
C ALA A 86 25.90 -19.99 18.15
N LEU A 87 26.63 -19.21 18.97
CA LEU A 87 27.88 -18.54 18.55
C LEU A 87 29.00 -19.54 18.22
N THR A 88 29.06 -20.65 18.94
CA THR A 88 30.12 -21.66 18.77
C THR A 88 29.74 -22.78 17.79
N GLU A 89 28.45 -23.02 17.59
CA GLU A 89 27.98 -24.10 16.75
C GLU A 89 28.08 -23.78 15.25
N SER A 90 28.24 -24.84 14.44
CA SER A 90 28.27 -24.73 12.98
C SER A 90 26.87 -24.60 12.41
N TRP A 91 26.67 -23.61 11.55
CA TRP A 91 25.41 -23.36 10.84
C TRP A 91 25.42 -23.94 9.41
N ASP A 92 26.26 -24.96 9.13
CA ASP A 92 26.41 -25.54 7.78
C ASP A 92 25.07 -25.91 7.13
N ARG A 93 24.14 -26.46 7.92
CA ARG A 93 22.80 -26.78 7.43
C ARG A 93 22.06 -25.52 6.99
N TYR A 94 22.03 -24.47 7.82
CA TYR A 94 21.42 -23.19 7.45
C TYR A 94 22.04 -22.61 6.17
N TRP A 95 23.38 -22.59 6.10
CA TRP A 95 24.12 -22.05 4.95
C TRP A 95 23.94 -22.85 3.66
N LEU A 96 23.59 -24.14 3.75
CA LEU A 96 23.22 -24.93 2.58
C LEU A 96 21.92 -24.43 1.93
N TYR A 97 20.95 -23.93 2.72
CA TYR A 97 19.65 -23.48 2.22
C TYR A 97 19.58 -21.98 1.97
N ALA A 98 20.25 -21.16 2.79
CA ALA A 98 20.15 -19.70 2.78
C ALA A 98 20.37 -19.04 1.39
N PRO A 99 21.35 -19.46 0.55
CA PRO A 99 21.56 -18.89 -0.77
C PRO A 99 20.40 -19.09 -1.74
N HIS A 100 19.50 -20.04 -1.47
CA HIS A 100 18.37 -20.36 -2.33
C HIS A 100 17.12 -19.54 -2.00
N VAL A 101 17.08 -18.90 -0.83
CA VAL A 101 15.93 -18.10 -0.39
C VAL A 101 15.91 -16.77 -1.13
N LYS A 102 14.93 -16.60 -2.03
CA LYS A 102 14.69 -15.33 -2.74
C LYS A 102 13.50 -14.56 -2.18
N CYS A 103 12.53 -15.25 -1.59
CA CYS A 103 11.33 -14.65 -1.02
C CYS A 103 11.10 -15.21 0.40
N LEU A 104 11.03 -14.35 1.41
CA LEU A 104 10.71 -14.74 2.78
C LEU A 104 9.45 -14.01 3.25
N SER A 105 8.43 -14.75 3.67
CA SER A 105 7.32 -14.22 4.46
C SER A 105 7.50 -14.63 5.91
N VAL A 106 7.81 -13.68 6.79
CA VAL A 106 8.22 -13.93 8.19
C VAL A 106 7.15 -14.68 8.97
N TYR A 107 5.89 -14.30 8.83
CA TYR A 107 4.77 -14.90 9.59
C TYR A 107 4.01 -15.98 8.83
N GLY A 108 4.57 -16.49 7.73
CA GLY A 108 3.93 -17.58 6.97
C GLY A 108 3.03 -17.11 5.83
N LYS A 109 2.25 -18.04 5.29
CA LYS A 109 1.33 -17.78 4.18
C LYS A 109 0.07 -17.16 4.75
N PHE A 110 -0.27 -15.98 4.24
CA PHE A 110 -1.59 -15.39 4.49
C PHE A 110 -2.66 -16.35 3.95
N SER A 111 -3.39 -17.01 4.85
CA SER A 111 -4.53 -17.83 4.47
C SER A 111 -5.76 -16.94 4.48
N PRO A 112 -6.48 -16.79 3.35
CA PRO A 112 -7.72 -16.01 3.32
C PRO A 112 -8.79 -16.61 4.25
N THR A 113 -8.68 -17.91 4.52
CA THR A 113 -9.44 -18.57 5.59
C THR A 113 -8.76 -18.23 6.93
N TYR A 114 -9.24 -17.16 7.55
CA TYR A 114 -8.97 -16.66 8.90
C TYR A 114 -8.18 -17.66 9.76
N LYS A 115 -6.85 -17.55 9.77
CA LYS A 115 -6.02 -18.22 10.76
C LYS A 115 -5.62 -17.20 11.82
N PRO A 116 -5.64 -17.61 13.10
CA PRO A 116 -5.28 -16.77 14.24
C PRO A 116 -3.94 -16.06 14.03
N GLY A 117 -3.82 -14.83 14.56
CA GLY A 117 -2.64 -13.99 14.39
C GLY A 117 -1.34 -14.72 14.72
N ILE A 118 -0.36 -14.76 13.80
CA ILE A 118 0.94 -15.37 14.05
C ILE A 118 1.89 -14.27 14.51
N ALA A 119 2.40 -14.38 15.74
CA ALA A 119 3.40 -13.48 16.28
C ALA A 119 4.72 -14.22 16.50
N ILE A 120 5.86 -13.55 16.29
CA ILE A 120 7.20 -14.09 16.56
C ILE A 120 7.82 -13.24 17.66
N LYS A 121 8.22 -13.87 18.77
CA LYS A 121 9.00 -13.25 19.84
C LYS A 121 10.43 -13.80 19.74
N LEU A 122 11.39 -12.92 19.48
CA LEU A 122 12.78 -13.31 19.22
C LEU A 122 13.66 -12.92 20.41
N HIS A 123 14.07 -13.91 21.19
CA HIS A 123 15.01 -13.78 22.29
C HIS A 123 16.44 -14.11 21.83
N GLY A 124 17.43 -13.35 22.32
CA GLY A 124 18.83 -13.54 21.93
C GLY A 124 19.15 -13.07 20.51
N TRP A 125 18.40 -12.11 19.97
CA TRP A 125 18.60 -11.59 18.61
C TRP A 125 20.02 -11.04 18.38
N ASN A 126 20.67 -10.49 19.40
CA ASN A 126 22.05 -9.99 19.38
C ASN A 126 23.08 -11.05 18.95
N ILE A 127 22.82 -12.33 19.26
CA ILE A 127 23.66 -13.46 18.85
C ILE A 127 23.58 -13.65 17.33
N LEU A 128 22.40 -13.47 16.72
CA LEU A 128 22.22 -13.55 15.27
C LEU A 128 22.99 -12.43 14.55
N PHE A 129 22.98 -11.20 15.07
CA PHE A 129 23.79 -10.11 14.52
C PHE A 129 25.29 -10.37 14.66
N THR A 130 25.71 -10.92 15.79
CA THR A 130 27.11 -11.29 16.00
C THR A 130 27.56 -12.35 15.00
N LYS A 131 26.74 -13.39 14.78
CA LYS A 131 26.98 -14.40 13.74
C LYS A 131 27.02 -13.80 12.33
N ARG A 132 26.10 -12.89 12.03
CA ARG A 132 26.08 -12.15 10.76
C ARG A 132 27.39 -11.39 10.53
N LYS A 133 27.88 -10.68 11.54
CA LYS A 133 29.17 -9.95 11.49
C LYS A 133 30.35 -10.91 11.27
N MET A 134 30.35 -12.07 11.94
CA MET A 134 31.41 -13.08 11.78
C MET A 134 31.45 -13.69 10.37
N PHE A 135 30.32 -13.74 9.66
CA PHE A 135 30.23 -14.31 8.32
C PHE A 135 30.46 -13.28 7.19
N GLU A 136 30.74 -12.01 7.53
CA GLU A 136 30.94 -10.91 6.56
C GLU A 136 29.81 -10.77 5.53
N GLY A 137 28.57 -11.09 5.90
CA GLY A 137 27.48 -11.09 4.93
C GLY A 137 26.09 -11.15 5.56
N PRO A 138 25.04 -10.87 4.77
CA PRO A 138 23.64 -11.04 5.22
C PRO A 138 23.32 -12.52 5.47
N LEU A 139 22.41 -12.79 6.41
CA LEU A 139 21.94 -14.15 6.68
C LEU A 139 21.30 -14.80 5.44
N LEU A 140 20.64 -14.00 4.57
CA LEU A 140 20.04 -14.45 3.32
C LEU A 140 20.60 -13.66 2.12
N PRO A 141 21.72 -14.09 1.52
CA PRO A 141 22.46 -13.29 0.52
C PRO A 141 21.70 -13.02 -0.77
N ASN A 142 20.77 -13.90 -1.15
CA ASN A 142 19.99 -13.77 -2.38
C ASN A 142 18.52 -13.37 -2.13
N LEU A 143 18.19 -12.89 -0.92
CA LEU A 143 16.84 -12.46 -0.60
C LEU A 143 16.46 -11.27 -1.48
N ARG A 144 15.41 -11.41 -2.28
CA ARG A 144 14.87 -10.38 -3.17
C ARG A 144 13.55 -9.82 -2.66
N SER A 145 12.76 -10.62 -1.95
CA SER A 145 11.51 -10.19 -1.35
C SER A 145 11.46 -10.56 0.12
N LEU A 146 11.18 -9.61 1.00
CA LEU A 146 10.99 -9.83 2.43
C LEU A 146 9.62 -9.31 2.81
N VAL A 147 8.74 -10.16 3.34
CA VAL A 147 7.36 -9.86 3.68
C VAL A 147 7.17 -10.07 5.18
N ILE A 148 6.71 -9.04 5.90
CA ILE A 148 6.49 -9.04 7.35
C ILE A 148 5.06 -8.58 7.57
N CYS A 149 4.13 -9.52 7.59
CA CYS A 149 2.72 -9.24 7.84
C CYS A 149 2.36 -9.67 9.27
N SER A 150 2.29 -8.73 10.21
CA SER A 150 1.66 -9.01 11.50
C SER A 150 0.18 -9.23 11.23
N SER A 151 -0.40 -10.36 11.63
CA SER A 151 -1.82 -10.63 11.37
C SER A 151 -2.76 -10.05 12.43
N GLU A 152 -2.24 -9.63 13.59
CA GLU A 152 -3.02 -8.90 14.61
C GLU A 152 -2.10 -7.93 15.38
N PRO A 153 -2.57 -6.71 15.71
CA PRO A 153 -2.10 -6.00 16.88
C PRO A 153 -2.56 -6.84 18.06
N THR A 154 -1.70 -7.72 18.56
CA THR A 154 -1.99 -8.39 19.81
C THR A 154 -2.15 -7.29 20.86
N TYR A 155 -3.38 -7.09 21.33
CA TYR A 155 -3.78 -6.11 22.36
C TYR A 155 -2.99 -6.23 23.68
N PHE A 156 -2.00 -7.12 23.77
CA PHE A 156 -1.46 -7.63 25.01
C PHE A 156 0.01 -7.28 25.29
N GLU A 157 0.86 -6.86 24.34
CA GLU A 157 2.24 -6.44 24.71
C GLU A 157 2.82 -5.29 23.84
N PRO A 158 3.29 -4.18 24.43
CA PRO A 158 4.00 -3.09 23.73
C PRO A 158 5.40 -3.49 23.19
N LEU A 159 5.83 -4.75 23.39
CA LEU A 159 7.12 -5.30 22.95
C LEU A 159 7.08 -5.88 21.52
N VAL A 160 5.90 -5.95 20.91
CA VAL A 160 5.73 -6.50 19.56
C VAL A 160 6.62 -5.76 18.54
N PRO A 161 6.68 -4.40 18.50
CA PRO A 161 7.46 -3.69 17.50
C PRO A 161 8.91 -4.17 17.47
N ILE A 162 9.61 -4.15 18.62
CA ILE A 162 11.05 -4.49 18.74
C ILE A 162 11.34 -5.90 18.21
N ASN A 163 10.48 -6.88 18.49
CA ASN A 163 10.67 -8.23 17.99
C ASN A 163 10.54 -8.30 16.47
N GLN A 164 9.58 -7.57 15.88
CA GLN A 164 9.47 -7.49 14.41
C GLN A 164 10.70 -6.79 13.81
N LEU A 165 11.22 -5.77 14.49
CA LEU A 165 12.43 -5.04 14.07
C LEU A 165 13.64 -5.96 14.09
N ALA A 166 13.81 -6.73 15.16
CA ALA A 166 14.91 -7.65 15.32
C ALA A 166 14.87 -8.73 14.23
N VAL A 167 13.71 -9.33 14.00
CA VAL A 167 13.53 -10.33 12.93
C VAL A 167 13.79 -9.72 11.56
N PHE A 168 13.28 -8.51 11.29
CA PHE A 168 13.56 -7.78 10.06
C PHE A 168 15.07 -7.59 9.87
N ALA A 169 15.75 -7.00 10.85
CA ALA A 169 17.14 -6.61 10.75
C ALA A 169 18.09 -7.83 10.72
N CYS A 170 17.63 -9.00 11.18
CA CYS A 170 18.34 -10.27 10.98
C CYS A 170 18.34 -10.70 9.51
N PHE A 171 17.20 -10.64 8.81
CA PHE A 171 17.06 -11.18 7.45
C PHE A 171 17.27 -10.17 6.33
N VAL A 172 17.31 -8.88 6.66
CA VAL A 172 17.56 -7.81 5.69
C VAL A 172 18.88 -8.04 4.95
N SER A 173 18.85 -7.91 3.62
CA SER A 173 19.97 -8.22 2.72
C SER A 173 20.10 -7.17 1.63
N PRO A 174 21.31 -6.78 1.19
CA PRO A 174 21.49 -5.82 0.10
C PRO A 174 20.77 -6.20 -1.20
N SER A 175 20.53 -7.49 -1.41
CA SER A 175 19.82 -8.05 -2.56
C SER A 175 18.30 -7.88 -2.51
N VAL A 176 17.73 -7.48 -1.36
CA VAL A 176 16.28 -7.29 -1.23
C VAL A 176 15.92 -6.23 -2.24
N LYS A 177 14.91 -6.48 -3.08
CA LYS A 177 14.33 -5.56 -4.05
C LYS A 177 12.87 -5.24 -3.74
N LYS A 178 12.26 -5.99 -2.82
CA LYS A 178 10.86 -5.89 -2.42
C LYS A 178 10.71 -6.19 -0.94
N LEU A 179 10.75 -5.18 -0.10
CA LEU A 179 10.26 -5.28 1.26
C LEU A 179 8.74 -5.09 1.24
N VAL A 180 8.03 -5.88 2.01
CA VAL A 180 6.62 -5.71 2.31
C VAL A 180 6.44 -5.77 3.82
N LEU A 181 5.82 -4.77 4.43
CA LEU A 181 5.47 -4.80 5.83
C LEU A 181 3.97 -4.44 5.94
N TRP A 182 3.17 -5.28 6.59
CA TRP A 182 1.72 -5.12 6.79
C TRP A 182 1.37 -5.26 8.27
N ASP A 183 0.49 -4.39 8.77
CA ASP A 183 -0.14 -4.53 10.10
C ASP A 183 -1.48 -5.27 10.01
N TYR A 184 -2.15 -5.21 8.85
CA TYR A 184 -3.36 -5.95 8.54
C TYR A 184 -3.42 -6.30 7.04
N PRO A 185 -3.97 -7.47 6.67
CA PRO A 185 -4.30 -7.78 5.30
C PRO A 185 -5.37 -6.82 4.74
N PRO A 186 -5.26 -6.37 3.48
CA PRO A 186 -6.18 -5.40 2.87
C PRO A 186 -7.64 -5.87 2.74
N ASN A 187 -7.91 -7.15 2.98
CA ASN A 187 -9.23 -7.77 2.79
C ASN A 187 -9.86 -8.31 4.08
N SER A 188 -9.28 -8.05 5.25
CA SER A 188 -9.98 -8.36 6.51
C SER A 188 -10.98 -7.24 6.80
N GLU A 189 -12.27 -7.52 6.72
CA GLU A 189 -13.28 -6.61 7.25
C GLU A 189 -12.95 -6.31 8.72
N PRO A 190 -12.93 -5.03 9.14
CA PRO A 190 -12.75 -4.70 10.54
C PRO A 190 -13.87 -5.37 11.33
N PHE A 191 -13.50 -6.20 12.30
CA PHE A 191 -14.42 -6.96 13.12
C PHE A 191 -15.29 -5.96 13.92
N MET A 192 -16.47 -5.60 13.40
CA MET A 192 -17.47 -4.82 14.13
C MET A 192 -18.18 -5.72 15.15
N GLY A 193 -17.41 -6.21 16.11
CA GLY A 193 -17.92 -6.91 17.30
C GLY A 193 -18.45 -5.90 18.30
N SER A 194 -19.72 -6.06 18.68
CA SER A 194 -20.50 -5.24 19.62
C SER A 194 -19.77 -4.77 20.89
N SER A 195 -19.84 -3.46 21.15
CA SER A 195 -19.80 -2.80 22.46
C SER A 195 -18.86 -3.39 23.53
N PHE A 196 -17.57 -3.01 23.49
CA PHE A 196 -16.72 -3.04 24.68
C PHE A 196 -16.37 -1.60 25.08
N ASP A 197 -17.13 -1.10 26.04
CA ASP A 197 -17.05 0.25 26.60
C ASP A 197 -16.16 0.27 27.86
N ARG A 198 -14.91 -0.21 27.74
CA ARG A 198 -13.92 -0.07 28.82
C ARG A 198 -12.64 0.54 28.26
N GLY A 199 -12.34 1.72 28.79
CA GLY A 199 -11.14 2.48 28.46
C GLY A 199 -9.88 1.67 28.75
N ASP A 200 -9.19 1.32 27.68
CA ASP A 200 -7.81 0.84 27.72
C ASP A 200 -6.87 1.91 27.11
N PRO A 201 -5.66 2.08 27.65
CA PRO A 201 -4.72 3.07 27.18
C PRO A 201 -3.96 2.56 25.94
N TYR A 202 -4.51 2.82 24.75
CA TYR A 202 -3.76 2.67 23.51
C TYR A 202 -2.58 3.65 23.50
N ARG A 203 -1.38 3.16 23.16
CA ARG A 203 -0.18 3.98 22.94
C ARG A 203 0.29 3.87 21.50
N ASP A 204 0.70 5.02 21.00
CA ASP A 204 0.99 5.37 19.62
C ASP A 204 2.16 4.63 18.95
N PHE A 205 2.01 4.31 17.66
CA PHE A 205 3.12 4.02 16.72
C PHE A 205 3.88 5.27 16.26
N SER A 206 3.58 6.47 16.78
CA SER A 206 4.43 7.66 16.61
C SER A 206 5.73 7.58 17.43
N SER A 207 6.03 6.42 18.04
CA SER A 207 7.28 6.19 18.73
C SER A 207 8.46 6.52 17.80
N PRO A 208 9.38 7.39 18.21
CA PRO A 208 10.63 7.67 17.51
C PRO A 208 11.38 6.41 17.07
N SER A 209 11.12 5.25 17.71
CA SER A 209 11.71 3.95 17.39
C SER A 209 11.30 3.37 16.03
N ALA A 210 10.05 3.56 15.58
CA ALA A 210 9.59 3.07 14.27
C ALA A 210 10.12 3.94 13.12
N LEU A 211 10.29 5.24 13.40
CA LEU A 211 10.88 6.21 12.49
C LEU A 211 12.41 6.07 12.43
N LEU A 212 13.08 5.87 13.57
CA LEU A 212 14.50 5.48 13.64
C LEU A 212 14.71 4.17 12.89
N LEU A 213 13.80 3.21 13.04
CA LEU A 213 13.83 1.96 12.28
C LEU A 213 13.83 2.27 10.80
N VAL A 214 12.81 2.90 10.22
CA VAL A 214 12.74 3.17 8.77
C VAL A 214 14.01 3.86 8.28
N ASN A 215 14.53 4.83 9.04
CA ASN A 215 15.80 5.49 8.76
C ASN A 215 17.00 4.51 8.80
N ASN A 216 17.08 3.63 9.79
CA ASN A 216 18.13 2.63 9.91
C ASN A 216 17.98 1.46 8.92
N LEU A 217 16.76 1.12 8.48
CA LEU A 217 16.50 0.13 7.45
C LEU A 217 16.88 0.65 6.08
N ALA A 218 16.54 1.92 5.81
CA ALA A 218 17.05 2.66 4.67
C ALA A 218 18.58 2.53 4.66
N LYS A 219 19.27 2.81 5.77
CA LYS A 219 20.73 2.64 5.91
C LYS A 219 21.27 1.18 5.83
N THR A 220 20.45 0.14 5.65
CA THR A 220 20.97 -1.27 5.54
C THR A 220 20.85 -1.86 4.15
N LEU A 221 20.17 -1.17 3.24
CA LEU A 221 19.61 -1.78 2.03
C LEU A 221 20.00 -1.01 0.75
N PRO A 222 21.28 -1.03 0.34
CA PRO A 222 21.73 -0.25 -0.81
C PRO A 222 21.20 -0.71 -2.19
N GLY A 223 20.42 -1.80 -2.27
CA GLY A 223 19.85 -2.31 -3.53
C GLY A 223 18.32 -2.46 -3.55
N CYS A 224 17.63 -2.00 -2.51
CA CYS A 224 16.22 -2.33 -2.33
C CYS A 224 15.26 -1.49 -3.14
N GLN A 225 14.92 -1.92 -4.35
CA GLN A 225 14.06 -1.15 -5.26
C GLN A 225 12.60 -0.97 -4.84
N ASN A 226 12.03 -1.75 -3.92
CA ASN A 226 10.64 -1.65 -3.48
C ASN A 226 10.61 -1.86 -1.97
N ILE A 227 10.05 -0.96 -1.17
CA ILE A 227 9.73 -1.23 0.25
C ILE A 227 8.22 -1.20 0.44
N THR A 228 7.65 -1.84 1.44
CA THR A 228 6.27 -1.61 1.87
C THR A 228 6.33 -1.39 3.36
N LEU A 229 5.79 -0.32 3.93
CA LEU A 229 5.77 -0.12 5.39
C LEU A 229 4.34 -0.22 5.93
N PRO A 230 4.09 -0.71 7.16
CA PRO A 230 2.81 -0.52 7.78
C PRO A 230 2.93 0.62 8.79
N ALA A 231 1.81 1.16 9.25
CA ALA A 231 1.79 1.82 10.55
C ALA A 231 0.33 1.98 10.96
N TYR A 232 0.08 1.66 12.22
CA TYR A 232 -1.24 1.71 12.82
C TYR A 232 -1.24 2.64 14.03
N TYR A 233 -2.18 3.59 14.06
CA TYR A 233 -2.39 4.52 15.15
C TYR A 233 -3.87 4.44 15.49
N ASP A 234 -4.18 3.89 16.66
CA ASP A 234 -5.51 4.03 17.25
C ASP A 234 -5.39 4.88 18.49
N CYS A 235 -6.17 5.96 18.55
CA CYS A 235 -6.21 6.85 19.70
C CYS A 235 -7.52 6.63 20.45
N PRO A 236 -7.50 6.45 21.78
CA PRO A 236 -8.72 6.54 22.56
C PRO A 236 -9.11 8.02 22.74
N SER A 237 -10.41 8.31 22.74
CA SER A 237 -10.95 9.61 23.15
C SER A 237 -11.65 9.46 24.51
N GLN A 238 -11.44 10.46 25.38
CA GLN A 238 -12.24 10.82 26.56
C GLN A 238 -12.15 9.94 27.81
N GLN A 239 -11.15 10.23 28.66
CA GLN A 239 -11.34 10.77 30.02
C GLN A 239 -9.97 11.06 30.67
N MET A 240 -9.38 12.22 30.37
CA MET A 240 -8.45 12.90 31.29
C MET A 240 -8.55 14.40 31.07
N ALA A 241 -9.68 14.96 31.49
CA ALA A 241 -9.77 16.37 31.84
C ALA A 241 -9.83 16.54 33.37
N VAL A 242 -9.21 15.66 34.17
CA VAL A 242 -8.88 15.89 35.59
C VAL A 242 -7.72 14.96 36.00
N ALA A 243 -6.47 15.32 35.73
CA ALA A 243 -5.31 14.73 36.44
C ALA A 243 -4.01 15.55 36.30
N SER A 244 -4.08 16.87 36.17
CA SER A 244 -2.95 17.76 36.42
C SER A 244 -2.89 18.11 37.91
N SER A 245 -2.68 17.12 38.78
CA SER A 245 -2.25 17.38 40.16
C SER A 245 -1.17 16.38 40.59
N SER A 246 -0.09 16.91 41.17
CA SER A 246 1.05 16.20 41.77
C SER A 246 0.68 15.17 42.85
N THR A 247 -0.60 15.10 43.21
CA THR A 247 -1.19 14.18 44.18
C THR A 247 -1.21 12.72 43.69
N GLY A 248 -1.37 12.48 42.38
CA GLY A 248 -1.48 11.13 41.82
C GLY A 248 -0.17 10.33 41.85
N ILE A 249 0.96 10.97 41.55
CA ILE A 249 2.30 10.36 41.62
C ILE A 249 2.67 10.01 43.06
N ARG A 250 2.31 10.89 44.00
CA ARG A 250 2.58 10.69 45.43
C ARG A 250 1.76 9.53 46.01
N GLN A 251 0.50 9.37 45.63
CA GLN A 251 -0.34 8.24 46.06
C GLN A 251 0.10 6.89 45.47
N LEU A 252 0.66 6.87 44.26
CA LEU A 252 1.21 5.66 43.65
C LEU A 252 2.50 5.23 44.37
N GLN A 253 3.39 6.18 44.65
CA GLN A 253 4.62 5.93 45.43
C GLN A 253 4.29 5.48 46.86
N GLU A 254 3.26 6.05 47.49
CA GLU A 254 2.84 5.67 48.84
C GLU A 254 2.19 4.28 48.91
N ARG A 255 1.51 3.84 47.84
CA ARG A 255 0.98 2.47 47.72
C ARG A 255 2.08 1.45 47.47
N ILE A 256 3.11 1.80 46.71
CA ILE A 256 4.28 0.94 46.47
C ILE A 256 5.10 0.75 47.76
N SER A 257 5.29 1.82 48.54
CA SER A 257 6.01 1.72 49.83
C SER A 257 5.25 0.96 50.94
N ARG A 258 3.94 0.73 50.77
CA ARG A 258 3.11 0.00 51.76
C ARG A 258 2.96 -1.48 51.46
N LEU A 259 3.41 -1.96 50.30
CA LEU A 259 3.39 -3.37 49.94
C LEU A 259 4.73 -4.01 50.34
N ASN A 260 4.82 -4.46 51.60
CA ASN A 260 5.91 -5.28 52.13
C ASN A 260 5.91 -6.68 51.48
N PHE A 261 6.44 -6.78 50.26
CA PHE A 261 6.82 -8.06 49.68
C PHE A 261 8.31 -8.04 49.37
N ASP A 262 9.07 -8.85 50.11
CA ASP A 262 10.44 -9.26 49.76
C ASP A 262 10.37 -10.13 48.50
N LEU A 263 10.39 -9.48 47.34
CA LEU A 263 10.65 -10.14 46.05
C LEU A 263 12.13 -9.98 45.72
N PRO A 264 12.83 -11.06 45.30
CA PRO A 264 14.20 -10.95 44.85
C PRO A 264 14.26 -9.99 43.67
N SER A 265 15.18 -9.04 43.75
CA SER A 265 15.43 -8.01 42.74
C SER A 265 15.53 -8.61 41.33
N ILE A 266 14.44 -8.54 40.58
CA ILE A 266 14.43 -8.75 39.14
C ILE A 266 15.24 -7.59 38.55
N PRO A 267 16.34 -7.84 37.82
CA PRO A 267 17.04 -6.76 37.16
C PRO A 267 16.08 -6.16 36.14
N ILE A 268 15.69 -4.92 36.36
CA ILE A 268 15.13 -4.07 35.32
C ILE A 268 16.25 -3.95 34.28
N ILE A 269 16.18 -4.76 33.22
CA ILE A 269 17.02 -4.60 32.04
C ILE A 269 16.55 -3.29 31.39
N ALA A 270 17.14 -2.22 31.88
CA ALA A 270 16.95 -0.88 31.41
C ALA A 270 17.60 -0.77 30.03
N GLN A 271 16.78 -0.38 29.04
CA GLN A 271 17.21 0.42 27.91
C GLN A 271 18.43 -0.14 27.15
N GLU A 272 18.25 -1.27 26.46
CA GLU A 272 19.16 -1.66 25.38
C GLU A 272 19.20 -0.50 24.36
N SER A 273 20.34 0.18 24.24
CA SER A 273 20.47 1.37 23.41
C SER A 273 20.31 1.01 21.93
N LEU A 274 19.72 1.92 21.14
CA LEU A 274 19.55 1.78 19.69
C LEU A 274 20.88 1.90 18.92
N ASP A 275 22.00 2.09 19.61
CA ASP A 275 23.35 2.29 19.09
C ASP A 275 23.84 1.14 18.18
N TRP A 276 23.20 -0.04 18.25
CA TRP A 276 23.45 -1.15 17.33
C TRP A 276 23.16 -0.80 15.87
N PHE A 277 22.33 0.22 15.61
CA PHE A 277 21.98 0.66 14.27
C PHE A 277 22.88 1.78 13.71
N ASP A 278 23.79 2.35 14.51
CA ASP A 278 24.61 3.50 14.10
C ASP A 278 25.76 3.17 13.14
N GLY A 279 25.95 1.88 12.79
CA GLY A 279 26.95 1.41 11.83
C GLY A 279 26.41 1.09 10.43
N LEU A 280 25.25 1.63 10.06
CA LEU A 280 24.53 1.28 8.84
C LEU A 280 24.72 2.39 7.78
N GLU A 281 25.24 2.05 6.59
CA GLU A 281 25.54 2.98 5.49
C GLU A 281 24.28 3.39 4.67
N VAL A 282 24.09 4.68 4.41
CA VAL A 282 22.96 5.27 3.64
C VAL A 282 22.60 4.47 2.37
N PRO A 283 21.31 4.22 2.05
CA PRO A 283 20.92 3.35 0.93
C PRO A 283 21.30 3.94 -0.43
N VAL A 284 21.84 3.09 -1.28
CA VAL A 284 22.30 3.43 -2.63
C VAL A 284 21.31 3.00 -3.74
N GLY A 285 20.04 2.65 -3.46
CA GLY A 285 19.20 2.11 -4.56
C GLY A 285 17.70 1.88 -4.36
N LEU A 286 17.06 2.47 -3.34
CA LEU A 286 15.61 2.35 -3.17
C LEU A 286 14.86 3.26 -4.12
N THR A 287 14.19 2.66 -5.12
CA THR A 287 13.47 3.39 -6.18
C THR A 287 11.96 3.36 -6.05
N HIS A 288 11.37 2.45 -5.28
CA HIS A 288 9.94 2.32 -5.08
C HIS A 288 9.64 2.04 -3.61
N LEU A 289 8.54 2.56 -3.09
CA LEU A 289 8.12 2.37 -1.71
C LEU A 289 6.61 2.36 -1.68
N VAL A 290 6.01 1.24 -1.41
CA VAL A 290 4.62 1.08 -1.01
C VAL A 290 4.50 1.31 0.51
N ILE A 291 3.33 1.63 1.03
CA ILE A 291 3.06 1.81 2.45
C ILE A 291 1.60 1.46 2.65
N TYR A 292 1.24 0.61 3.62
CA TYR A 292 -0.14 0.35 4.02
C TYR A 292 -0.35 0.92 5.42
N SER A 293 -0.70 2.20 5.50
CA SER A 293 -0.79 2.91 6.78
C SER A 293 -1.67 4.14 6.70
N SER A 294 -2.59 4.27 7.67
CA SER A 294 -3.22 5.55 8.01
C SER A 294 -2.39 6.36 9.03
N ALA A 295 -1.54 5.71 9.83
CA ALA A 295 -0.78 6.33 10.91
C ALA A 295 0.36 7.24 10.43
N LEU A 296 1.08 6.82 9.39
CA LEU A 296 2.10 7.66 8.73
C LEU A 296 1.52 8.98 8.22
N LEU A 297 0.22 8.99 7.97
CA LEU A 297 -0.54 10.13 7.50
C LEU A 297 -1.07 10.99 8.66
N GLY A 298 -1.30 10.42 9.85
CA GLY A 298 -1.95 11.10 10.99
C GLY A 298 -1.06 11.58 12.13
N GLY A 299 0.17 11.08 12.24
CA GLY A 299 1.11 11.43 13.30
C GLY A 299 2.29 12.25 12.79
N ALA A 300 2.25 13.57 12.99
CA ALA A 300 3.42 14.47 13.00
C ALA A 300 4.25 14.66 11.71
N GLY A 301 3.93 14.02 10.57
CA GLY A 301 4.63 14.21 9.29
C GLY A 301 6.15 13.92 9.28
N GLU A 302 6.72 13.55 10.43
CA GLU A 302 8.09 13.06 10.60
C GLU A 302 8.37 11.85 9.71
N GLY A 303 7.34 11.01 9.48
CA GLY A 303 7.40 9.93 8.50
C GLY A 303 7.77 10.41 7.11
N PHE A 304 7.09 11.43 6.58
CA PHE A 304 7.39 12.00 5.28
C PHE A 304 8.78 12.64 5.23
N ILE A 305 9.23 13.26 6.32
CA ILE A 305 10.58 13.83 6.40
C ILE A 305 11.60 12.71 6.25
N ILE A 306 11.46 11.61 6.98
CA ILE A 306 12.40 10.48 6.91
C ILE A 306 12.39 9.84 5.53
N LEU A 307 11.21 9.62 4.96
CA LEU A 307 11.07 9.06 3.61
C LEU A 307 11.62 10.01 2.54
N GLY A 308 11.51 11.32 2.76
CA GLY A 308 12.01 12.34 1.85
C GLY A 308 13.53 12.36 1.70
N HIS A 309 14.26 11.80 2.68
CA HIS A 309 15.71 11.67 2.59
C HIS A 309 16.17 10.49 1.73
N LEU A 310 15.25 9.70 1.16
CA LEU A 310 15.58 8.60 0.26
C LEU A 310 15.99 9.16 -1.12
N PRO A 311 17.30 9.19 -1.44
CA PRO A 311 17.80 10.01 -2.55
C PRO A 311 17.48 9.44 -3.93
N TYR A 312 17.11 8.16 -4.01
CA TYR A 312 16.81 7.46 -5.27
C TYR A 312 15.34 7.08 -5.41
N LEU A 313 14.47 7.50 -4.49
CA LEU A 313 13.07 7.07 -4.49
C LEU A 313 12.34 7.69 -5.68
N GLU A 314 11.95 6.87 -6.66
CA GLU A 314 11.24 7.27 -7.87
C GLU A 314 9.73 7.06 -7.77
N SER A 315 9.26 6.12 -6.94
CA SER A 315 7.85 5.75 -6.83
C SER A 315 7.42 5.58 -5.36
N LEU A 316 6.34 6.23 -4.95
CA LEU A 316 5.78 6.14 -3.60
C LEU A 316 4.30 5.76 -3.67
N GLU A 317 3.91 4.59 -3.17
CA GLU A 317 2.52 4.17 -3.00
C GLU A 317 2.17 4.21 -1.51
N ILE A 318 1.06 4.86 -1.14
CA ILE A 318 0.54 4.90 0.22
C ILE A 318 -0.92 4.48 0.14
N THR A 319 -1.26 3.40 0.85
CA THR A 319 -2.61 2.86 0.95
C THR A 319 -3.11 3.10 2.37
N GLY A 320 -4.13 3.92 2.51
CA GLY A 320 -4.85 4.09 3.77
C GLY A 320 -5.61 2.83 4.16
N THR A 321 -5.86 2.65 5.45
CA THR A 321 -6.68 1.55 5.96
C THR A 321 -8.09 2.08 6.25
N SER A 322 -9.12 1.49 5.62
CA SER A 322 -10.54 1.89 5.69
C SER A 322 -11.23 1.66 7.05
N GLY A 323 -10.49 1.66 8.16
CA GLY A 323 -10.96 1.10 9.43
C GLY A 323 -11.56 2.08 10.45
N SER A 324 -11.25 3.39 10.41
CA SER A 324 -11.57 4.28 11.54
C SER A 324 -12.13 5.63 11.09
N LYS A 325 -13.48 5.70 10.97
CA LYS A 325 -14.25 6.96 10.83
C LYS A 325 -13.93 7.96 11.96
N ALA A 326 -13.46 7.49 13.12
CA ALA A 326 -13.19 8.32 14.29
C ALA A 326 -11.94 9.20 14.17
N SER A 327 -11.03 8.92 13.21
CA SER A 327 -9.76 9.64 13.09
C SER A 327 -9.83 10.91 12.22
N SER A 328 -10.77 11.01 11.27
CA SER A 328 -10.82 12.07 10.26
C SER A 328 -10.91 13.50 10.83
N HIS A 329 -11.61 13.69 11.96
CA HIS A 329 -11.78 15.03 12.52
C HIS A 329 -10.51 15.63 13.14
N ARG A 330 -9.52 14.82 13.53
CA ARG A 330 -8.30 15.33 14.17
C ARG A 330 -7.25 15.84 13.17
N PHE A 331 -7.35 15.43 11.91
CA PHE A 331 -6.48 15.93 10.84
C PHE A 331 -6.75 17.40 10.50
N LEU A 332 -7.97 17.89 10.76
CA LEU A 332 -8.42 19.24 10.42
C LEU A 332 -7.75 20.36 11.23
N GLN A 333 -7.10 20.06 12.35
CA GLN A 333 -6.60 21.09 13.27
C GLN A 333 -5.09 21.33 13.21
N ARG A 334 -4.33 20.56 12.43
CA ARG A 334 -2.88 20.76 12.35
C ARG A 334 -2.53 21.65 11.16
N GLU A 335 -1.65 22.61 11.42
CA GLU A 335 -1.02 23.39 10.36
C GLU A 335 -0.29 22.44 9.39
N PRO A 336 -0.24 22.80 8.10
CA PRO A 336 0.53 22.03 7.12
C PRO A 336 1.95 21.87 7.63
N LEU A 337 2.40 20.61 7.70
CA LEU A 337 3.71 20.32 8.24
C LEU A 337 4.77 20.96 7.33
N PRO A 338 5.72 21.74 7.86
CA PRO A 338 6.80 22.29 7.06
C PRO A 338 7.69 21.14 6.62
N ILE A 339 7.47 20.65 5.40
CA ILE A 339 8.34 19.67 4.74
C ILE A 339 9.59 20.44 4.28
N PRO A 340 10.80 20.07 4.75
CA PRO A 340 12.02 20.74 4.32
C PRO A 340 12.24 20.70 2.79
N PRO A 341 12.86 21.75 2.23
CA PRO A 341 13.23 21.77 0.83
C PRO A 341 14.22 20.68 0.46
N GLY A 342 14.05 20.12 -0.73
CA GLY A 342 14.93 19.09 -1.29
C GLY A 342 14.59 17.65 -0.88
N LEU A 343 13.48 17.42 -0.19
CA LEU A 343 12.98 16.06 0.05
C LEU A 343 12.44 15.44 -1.24
N PHE A 344 12.64 14.14 -1.40
CA PHE A 344 12.23 13.34 -2.56
C PHE A 344 12.82 13.78 -3.91
N PRO A 345 14.15 13.94 -4.03
CA PRO A 345 14.78 14.55 -5.21
C PRO A 345 14.55 13.77 -6.53
N CYS A 346 14.23 12.47 -6.45
CA CYS A 346 14.00 11.62 -7.61
C CYS A 346 12.54 11.16 -7.78
N LEU A 347 11.61 11.62 -6.95
CA LEU A 347 10.24 11.10 -6.95
C LEU A 347 9.49 11.54 -8.20
N LYS A 348 9.08 10.56 -9.01
CA LYS A 348 8.38 10.72 -10.29
C LYS A 348 6.94 10.23 -10.21
N THR A 349 6.67 9.23 -9.38
CA THR A 349 5.37 8.58 -9.30
C THR A 349 4.86 8.56 -7.86
N ILE A 350 3.61 8.97 -7.66
CA ILE A 350 2.92 8.80 -6.37
C ILE A 350 1.59 8.07 -6.55
N ARG A 351 1.25 7.16 -5.64
CA ARG A 351 -0.01 6.41 -5.66
C ARG A 351 -0.64 6.45 -4.28
N LEU A 352 -1.64 7.29 -4.11
CA LEU A 352 -2.41 7.43 -2.89
C LEU A 352 -3.69 6.61 -3.02
N LYS A 353 -3.81 5.51 -2.26
CA LYS A 353 -4.96 4.59 -2.28
C LYS A 353 -5.73 4.70 -0.98
N SER A 354 -7.05 4.55 -1.05
CA SER A 354 -7.93 4.49 0.13
C SER A 354 -7.71 5.68 1.09
N MET A 355 -7.54 6.89 0.55
CA MET A 355 -7.12 8.06 1.30
C MET A 355 -8.21 8.55 2.27
N PRO A 356 -7.89 8.83 3.55
CA PRO A 356 -8.83 9.40 4.50
C PRO A 356 -9.02 10.92 4.23
N GLY A 357 -9.88 11.24 3.26
CA GLY A 357 -10.40 12.59 3.03
C GLY A 357 -9.45 13.56 2.30
N SER A 358 -9.99 14.73 1.97
CA SER A 358 -9.34 15.78 1.18
C SER A 358 -8.18 16.47 1.93
N GLN A 359 -8.22 16.50 3.26
CA GLN A 359 -7.22 17.21 4.07
C GLN A 359 -5.83 16.61 3.96
N LEU A 360 -5.74 15.29 4.00
CA LEU A 360 -4.46 14.63 3.88
C LEU A 360 -3.87 14.84 2.48
N PHE A 361 -4.73 14.81 1.46
CA PHE A 361 -4.34 15.21 0.12
C PHE A 361 -3.77 16.64 0.14
N CYS A 362 -4.46 17.59 0.76
CA CYS A 362 -3.99 18.98 0.87
C CYS A 362 -2.65 19.11 1.58
N HIS A 363 -2.36 18.26 2.57
CA HIS A 363 -1.06 18.25 3.25
C HIS A 363 0.06 17.75 2.34
N ILE A 364 -0.16 16.62 1.66
CA ILE A 364 0.83 16.02 0.76
C ILE A 364 1.06 16.95 -0.44
N TRP A 365 -0.01 17.38 -1.09
CA TRP A 365 0.06 18.18 -2.31
C TRP A 365 0.35 19.64 -2.04
N GLY A 366 0.04 20.16 -0.85
CA GLY A 366 0.40 21.51 -0.41
C GLY A 366 1.91 21.70 -0.25
N SER A 367 2.64 20.60 -0.02
CA SER A 367 4.10 20.57 -0.08
C SER A 367 4.58 20.55 -1.53
N GLY A 368 4.60 21.74 -2.14
CA GLY A 368 4.93 21.89 -3.56
C GLY A 368 6.25 21.22 -3.96
N GLU A 369 7.24 21.21 -3.09
CA GLU A 369 8.55 20.63 -3.38
C GLU A 369 8.49 19.11 -3.56
N MET A 370 7.71 18.41 -2.72
CA MET A 370 7.52 16.96 -2.80
C MET A 370 6.86 16.52 -4.11
N VAL A 371 5.93 17.34 -4.63
CA VAL A 371 5.07 16.96 -5.76
C VAL A 371 5.41 17.66 -7.08
N SER A 372 6.36 18.60 -7.08
CA SER A 372 6.79 19.36 -8.26
C SER A 372 7.53 18.53 -9.31
N GLY A 373 8.16 17.43 -8.88
CA GLY A 373 8.87 16.49 -9.76
C GLY A 373 8.01 15.38 -10.36
N LEU A 374 6.75 15.26 -9.95
CA LEU A 374 5.89 14.14 -10.33
C LEU A 374 5.51 14.19 -11.81
N THR A 375 5.67 13.05 -12.48
CA THR A 375 5.18 12.79 -13.84
C THR A 375 3.93 11.91 -13.84
N SER A 376 3.71 11.12 -12.77
CA SER A 376 2.53 10.27 -12.65
C SER A 376 1.93 10.29 -11.24
N ALA A 377 0.61 10.38 -11.16
CA ALA A 377 -0.15 10.34 -9.92
C ALA A 377 -1.33 9.37 -10.04
N PHE A 378 -1.54 8.56 -9.01
CA PHE A 378 -2.76 7.79 -8.79
C PHE A 378 -3.35 8.23 -7.46
N ILE A 379 -4.60 8.68 -7.45
CA ILE A 379 -5.28 9.19 -6.27
C ILE A 379 -6.63 8.46 -6.19
N ASP A 380 -6.84 7.73 -5.11
CA ASP A 380 -8.04 6.95 -4.86
C ASP A 380 -8.60 7.28 -3.47
N PHE A 381 -9.74 7.95 -3.48
CA PHE A 381 -10.58 8.26 -2.32
C PHE A 381 -11.72 7.26 -2.15
N ALA A 382 -11.92 6.34 -3.09
CA ALA A 382 -13.10 5.49 -3.11
C ALA A 382 -13.18 4.52 -1.92
N ASN A 383 -12.03 4.01 -1.51
CA ASN A 383 -11.95 3.07 -0.40
C ASN A 383 -11.69 3.77 0.95
N GLY A 384 -11.81 5.10 1.00
CA GLY A 384 -11.62 5.88 2.23
C GLY A 384 -12.88 5.94 3.09
N CYS A 385 -12.71 6.12 4.41
CA CYS A 385 -13.84 6.27 5.34
C CYS A 385 -14.64 7.57 5.17
N SER A 386 -14.13 8.52 4.38
CA SER A 386 -14.76 9.82 4.13
C SER A 386 -14.84 10.03 2.62
N SER A 387 -16.07 10.12 2.12
CA SER A 387 -16.37 10.68 0.81
C SER A 387 -15.80 12.10 0.74
N ILE A 388 -15.34 12.47 -0.45
CA ILE A 388 -14.92 13.84 -0.72
C ILE A 388 -16.11 14.56 -1.34
N THR A 389 -16.43 15.75 -0.84
CA THR A 389 -17.49 16.53 -1.46
C THR A 389 -17.01 17.09 -2.80
N ARG A 390 -17.92 17.26 -3.75
CA ARG A 390 -17.60 17.83 -5.07
C ARG A 390 -16.90 19.18 -4.96
N LYS A 391 -17.40 20.01 -4.03
CA LYS A 391 -16.85 21.33 -3.70
C LYS A 391 -15.41 21.26 -3.22
N GLU A 392 -15.05 20.30 -2.36
CA GLU A 392 -13.67 20.10 -1.93
C GLU A 392 -12.77 19.68 -3.09
N ALA A 393 -13.25 18.79 -3.96
CA ALA A 393 -12.48 18.36 -5.12
C ALA A 393 -12.17 19.54 -6.06
N ALA A 394 -13.19 20.34 -6.40
CA ALA A 394 -13.04 21.48 -7.30
C ALA A 394 -12.24 22.65 -6.67
N SER A 395 -12.49 22.99 -5.40
CA SER A 395 -11.90 24.19 -4.78
C SER A 395 -10.56 23.95 -4.09
N LEU A 396 -10.25 22.71 -3.70
CA LEU A 396 -9.00 22.38 -2.98
C LEU A 396 -8.09 21.47 -3.81
N ILE A 397 -8.63 20.39 -4.37
CA ILE A 397 -7.79 19.35 -4.99
C ILE A 397 -7.24 19.82 -6.34
N VAL A 398 -8.10 20.24 -7.27
CA VAL A 398 -7.65 20.71 -8.60
C VAL A 398 -6.66 21.86 -8.47
N PRO A 399 -6.92 22.90 -7.64
CA PRO A 399 -6.01 24.03 -7.52
C PRO A 399 -4.66 23.69 -6.87
N LEU A 400 -4.53 22.55 -6.20
CA LEU A 400 -3.24 22.07 -5.71
C LEU A 400 -2.51 21.24 -6.76
N LEU A 401 -3.21 20.35 -7.48
CA LEU A 401 -2.63 19.52 -8.53
C LEU A 401 -1.91 20.37 -9.58
N TRP A 402 -2.60 21.33 -10.16
CA TRP A 402 -2.08 22.16 -11.26
C TRP A 402 -0.92 23.10 -10.83
N LYS A 403 -0.93 23.58 -9.58
CA LYS A 403 -0.03 24.62 -9.07
C LYS A 403 1.28 23.98 -8.64
N ASN A 404 1.18 22.82 -8.01
CA ASN A 404 2.29 22.17 -7.37
C ASN A 404 2.85 21.00 -8.19
N SER A 405 2.15 20.51 -9.21
CA SER A 405 2.63 19.42 -10.09
C SER A 405 2.53 19.78 -11.59
N PRO A 406 3.22 20.84 -12.05
CA PRO A 406 3.15 21.28 -13.45
C PRO A 406 3.74 20.27 -14.46
N LYS A 407 4.53 19.29 -14.00
CA LYS A 407 5.14 18.23 -14.82
C LYS A 407 4.30 16.96 -14.92
N LEU A 408 3.08 16.97 -14.36
CA LEU A 408 2.24 15.78 -14.34
C LEU A 408 1.78 15.43 -15.76
N GLU A 409 2.12 14.23 -16.22
CA GLU A 409 1.76 13.70 -17.55
C GLU A 409 0.64 12.67 -17.45
N SER A 410 0.61 11.89 -16.36
CA SER A 410 -0.39 10.84 -16.12
C SER A 410 -1.09 11.06 -14.79
N LEU A 411 -2.42 11.15 -14.84
CA LEU A 411 -3.26 11.26 -13.64
C LEU A 411 -4.34 10.18 -13.66
N THR A 412 -4.39 9.40 -12.60
CA THR A 412 -5.55 8.58 -12.23
C THR A 412 -6.21 9.18 -11.00
N PHE A 413 -7.49 9.46 -11.08
CA PHE A 413 -8.30 9.99 -9.99
C PHE A 413 -9.54 9.13 -9.81
N VAL A 414 -9.73 8.57 -8.62
CA VAL A 414 -10.86 7.72 -8.26
C VAL A 414 -11.50 8.32 -7.01
N ALA A 415 -12.79 8.62 -7.05
CA ALA A 415 -13.50 9.17 -5.91
C ALA A 415 -14.95 8.67 -5.83
N PHE A 416 -15.44 8.43 -4.61
CA PHE A 416 -16.87 8.52 -4.30
C PHE A 416 -17.13 9.96 -3.87
N LEU A 417 -17.98 10.64 -4.63
CA LEU A 417 -18.44 11.97 -4.31
C LEU A 417 -19.76 11.83 -3.55
N ASP A 418 -19.87 12.47 -2.38
CA ASP A 418 -21.12 12.52 -1.62
C ASP A 418 -21.90 13.79 -1.97
N ASP A 419 -23.20 13.64 -2.17
CA ASP A 419 -24.14 14.72 -2.52
C ASP A 419 -24.91 15.26 -1.33
N TYR A 420 -24.42 15.01 -0.12
CA TYR A 420 -25.17 15.30 1.10
C TYR A 420 -25.40 16.80 1.37
N GLU A 421 -24.84 17.71 0.57
CA GLU A 421 -25.17 19.14 0.65
C GLU A 421 -26.34 19.47 -0.31
N ASP A 422 -27.54 19.45 0.29
CA ASP A 422 -28.90 19.58 -0.25
C ASP A 422 -29.23 20.94 -0.92
N THR A 423 -28.27 21.55 -1.63
CA THR A 423 -28.47 22.83 -2.33
C THR A 423 -28.73 22.56 -3.82
N ASN A 424 -30.00 22.66 -4.21
CA ASN A 424 -30.49 22.41 -5.57
C ASN A 424 -29.81 23.24 -6.69
N ASP A 425 -29.02 24.26 -6.36
CA ASP A 425 -28.42 25.18 -7.33
C ASP A 425 -27.02 24.75 -7.84
N GLU A 426 -26.31 23.80 -7.21
CA GLU A 426 -24.91 23.50 -7.56
C GLU A 426 -24.68 22.32 -8.52
N ARG A 427 -25.75 21.62 -8.95
CA ARG A 427 -25.63 20.41 -9.82
C ARG A 427 -24.98 20.68 -11.19
N SER A 428 -25.02 21.92 -11.69
CA SER A 428 -24.49 22.26 -13.03
C SER A 428 -22.97 22.43 -13.13
N SER A 429 -22.23 22.40 -12.00
CA SER A 429 -20.79 22.69 -11.95
C SER A 429 -19.87 21.46 -11.97
N GLN A 430 -20.42 20.26 -12.05
CA GLN A 430 -19.70 18.99 -11.82
C GLN A 430 -18.72 18.64 -12.95
N GLY A 431 -19.17 18.75 -14.21
CA GLY A 431 -18.33 18.51 -15.38
C GLY A 431 -17.18 19.50 -15.50
N ASP A 432 -17.35 20.69 -14.93
CA ASP A 432 -16.43 21.82 -15.10
C ASP A 432 -15.08 21.55 -14.43
N MET A 433 -15.07 20.83 -13.31
CA MET A 433 -13.83 20.45 -12.62
C MET A 433 -12.85 19.67 -13.51
N ILE A 434 -13.36 18.75 -14.35
CA ILE A 434 -12.50 17.93 -15.22
C ILE A 434 -11.85 18.79 -16.29
N PHE A 435 -12.61 19.72 -16.88
CA PHE A 435 -12.11 20.64 -17.91
C PHE A 435 -11.20 21.72 -17.32
N ASP A 436 -11.47 22.17 -16.10
CA ASP A 436 -10.56 23.04 -15.35
C ASP A 436 -9.22 22.34 -15.11
N LEU A 437 -9.25 21.06 -14.72
CA LEU A 437 -8.03 20.28 -14.53
C LEU A 437 -7.27 20.07 -15.84
N LEU A 438 -7.98 19.72 -16.92
CA LEU A 438 -7.38 19.51 -18.24
C LEU A 438 -6.81 20.79 -18.86
N SER A 439 -7.47 21.95 -18.66
CA SER A 439 -7.03 23.21 -19.25
C SER A 439 -5.73 23.76 -18.66
N HIS A 440 -5.30 23.25 -17.50
CA HIS A 440 -4.11 23.75 -16.80
C HIS A 440 -2.97 22.73 -16.68
N LEU A 441 -3.24 21.46 -16.95
CA LEU A 441 -2.22 20.41 -16.93
C LEU A 441 -1.96 19.88 -18.35
N SER A 442 -0.68 19.70 -18.69
CA SER A 442 -0.26 19.08 -19.95
C SER A 442 -0.33 17.55 -19.90
N LEU A 443 -1.49 17.01 -19.52
CA LEU A 443 -1.67 15.57 -19.35
C LEU A 443 -1.63 14.85 -20.71
N SER A 444 -0.94 13.70 -20.75
CA SER A 444 -1.03 12.71 -21.81
C SER A 444 -2.06 11.63 -21.51
N THR A 445 -2.26 11.31 -20.24
CA THR A 445 -3.17 10.25 -19.79
C THR A 445 -4.01 10.76 -18.62
N LEU A 446 -5.33 10.76 -18.79
CA LEU A 446 -6.28 11.04 -17.72
C LEU A 446 -7.23 9.85 -17.56
N LEU A 447 -7.28 9.29 -16.35
CA LEU A 447 -8.23 8.27 -15.95
C LEU A 447 -9.01 8.78 -14.74
N PHE A 448 -10.28 9.11 -14.95
CA PHE A 448 -11.13 9.77 -13.97
C PHE A 448 -12.37 8.91 -13.70
N HIS A 449 -12.38 8.25 -12.54
CA HIS A 449 -13.46 7.37 -12.10
C HIS A 449 -14.25 8.03 -10.98
N LEU A 450 -15.47 8.47 -11.30
CA LEU A 450 -16.48 8.81 -10.32
C LEU A 450 -17.36 7.60 -10.07
N LEU A 451 -17.36 7.15 -8.83
CA LEU A 451 -18.23 6.08 -8.38
C LEU A 451 -19.45 6.76 -7.74
N GLU A 452 -20.44 7.13 -8.53
CA GLU A 452 -21.73 7.64 -8.04
C GLU A 452 -22.85 6.82 -8.68
N GLU A 453 -23.99 6.69 -8.00
CA GLU A 453 -25.21 6.12 -8.60
C GLU A 453 -25.81 7.08 -9.64
N ASP A 454 -25.74 8.38 -9.37
CA ASP A 454 -26.19 9.44 -10.25
C ASP A 454 -25.00 10.08 -10.96
N ILE A 455 -24.79 9.65 -12.19
CA ILE A 455 -23.63 10.08 -12.97
C ILE A 455 -23.84 11.54 -13.45
N PRO A 456 -22.90 12.46 -13.16
CA PRO A 456 -23.03 13.88 -13.47
C PRO A 456 -23.12 14.15 -14.98
N GLU A 457 -24.00 15.08 -15.38
CA GLU A 457 -24.04 15.63 -16.74
C GLU A 457 -23.04 16.77 -16.89
N LEU A 458 -22.34 16.83 -18.03
CA LEU A 458 -21.41 17.92 -18.30
C LEU A 458 -22.16 19.21 -18.67
N SER A 459 -21.62 20.38 -18.31
CA SER A 459 -22.17 21.65 -18.79
C SER A 459 -21.60 22.02 -20.16
N ASP A 460 -22.41 22.63 -21.03
CA ASP A 460 -21.94 23.13 -22.33
C ASP A 460 -20.89 24.25 -22.19
N ARG A 461 -20.82 24.91 -21.03
CA ARG A 461 -19.85 26.00 -20.76
C ARG A 461 -18.42 25.49 -20.70
N SER A 462 -18.21 24.29 -20.17
CA SER A 462 -16.88 23.70 -19.98
C SER A 462 -16.18 23.28 -21.26
N LEU A 463 -16.97 23.14 -22.32
CA LEU A 463 -16.49 22.80 -23.64
C LEU A 463 -15.91 23.99 -24.42
N ALA A 464 -15.95 25.20 -23.86
CA ALA A 464 -15.29 26.38 -24.42
C ALA A 464 -13.78 26.46 -24.07
N SER A 465 -13.22 25.40 -23.51
CA SER A 465 -11.80 25.31 -23.12
C SER A 465 -10.87 25.30 -24.34
N PRO A 466 -9.60 25.72 -24.19
CA PRO A 466 -8.62 25.59 -25.26
C PRO A 466 -8.40 24.11 -25.63
N PRO A 467 -7.98 23.81 -26.87
CA PRO A 467 -7.67 22.45 -27.28
C PRO A 467 -6.57 21.85 -26.40
N LEU A 468 -6.66 20.54 -26.18
CA LEU A 468 -5.83 19.71 -25.32
C LEU A 468 -4.94 18.78 -26.17
N PRO A 469 -3.93 19.32 -26.88
CA PRO A 469 -3.16 18.54 -27.85
C PRO A 469 -2.24 17.49 -27.19
N SER A 470 -1.96 17.59 -25.89
CA SER A 470 -1.12 16.60 -25.21
C SER A 470 -1.84 15.29 -24.90
N LEU A 471 -3.18 15.32 -24.80
CA LEU A 471 -3.97 14.22 -24.28
C LEU A 471 -4.09 13.09 -25.33
N LYS A 472 -3.58 11.91 -24.98
CA LYS A 472 -3.58 10.69 -25.82
C LYS A 472 -4.52 9.62 -25.31
N SER A 473 -4.71 9.54 -24.01
CA SER A 473 -5.58 8.54 -23.39
C SER A 473 -6.52 9.21 -22.39
N LEU A 474 -7.82 8.96 -22.56
CA LEU A 474 -8.88 9.49 -21.73
C LEU A 474 -9.84 8.38 -21.32
N CYS A 475 -9.95 8.13 -20.02
CA CYS A 475 -10.95 7.25 -19.44
C CYS A 475 -11.80 8.05 -18.46
N LEU A 476 -13.11 8.10 -18.69
CA LEU A 476 -14.07 8.84 -17.88
C LEU A 476 -15.17 7.90 -17.41
N THR A 477 -15.55 7.98 -16.15
CA THR A 477 -16.79 7.38 -15.64
C THR A 477 -17.82 8.47 -15.38
N ILE A 478 -18.29 9.10 -16.46
CA ILE A 478 -19.30 10.17 -16.45
C ILE A 478 -20.33 9.97 -17.58
N ARG A 479 -21.48 10.65 -17.50
CA ARG A 479 -22.51 10.66 -18.54
C ARG A 479 -22.22 11.82 -19.46
N LEU A 480 -22.07 11.50 -20.74
CA LEU A 480 -21.86 12.47 -21.80
C LEU A 480 -23.00 12.36 -22.81
N THR A 481 -23.56 13.51 -23.19
CA THR A 481 -24.47 13.59 -24.33
C THR A 481 -23.67 13.46 -25.65
N PRO A 482 -24.30 13.07 -26.76
CA PRO A 482 -23.61 12.98 -28.05
C PRO A 482 -22.93 14.29 -28.48
N SER A 483 -23.54 15.45 -28.21
CA SER A 483 -22.92 16.77 -28.49
C SER A 483 -21.65 16.98 -27.67
N GLN A 484 -21.63 16.54 -26.41
CA GLN A 484 -20.45 16.64 -25.56
C GLN A 484 -19.33 15.71 -26.02
N ILE A 485 -19.65 14.50 -26.50
CA ILE A 485 -18.66 13.58 -27.08
C ILE A 485 -18.01 14.19 -28.32
N ILE A 486 -18.80 14.78 -29.23
CA ILE A 486 -18.28 15.46 -30.42
C ILE A 486 -17.36 16.60 -30.03
N THR A 487 -17.77 17.39 -29.03
CA THR A 487 -16.97 18.54 -28.60
C THR A 487 -15.69 18.11 -27.88
N LEU A 488 -15.76 17.07 -27.05
CA LEU A 488 -14.59 16.45 -26.45
C LEU A 488 -13.60 15.96 -27.51
N ALA A 489 -14.08 15.28 -28.56
CA ALA A 489 -13.24 14.84 -29.68
C ALA A 489 -12.58 16.02 -30.41
N ALA A 490 -13.29 17.15 -30.56
CA ALA A 490 -12.73 18.37 -31.14
C ALA A 490 -11.66 19.02 -30.26
N LEU A 491 -11.83 18.98 -28.93
CA LEU A 491 -10.87 19.50 -27.97
C LEU A 491 -9.60 18.64 -27.89
N THR A 492 -9.69 17.34 -28.18
CA THR A 492 -8.57 16.39 -28.02
C THR A 492 -8.18 15.78 -29.38
N PRO A 493 -7.55 16.54 -30.29
CA PRO A 493 -7.28 16.07 -31.66
C PRO A 493 -6.29 14.90 -31.75
N ASN A 494 -5.49 14.68 -30.69
CA ASN A 494 -4.47 13.63 -30.62
C ASN A 494 -4.91 12.42 -29.77
N LEU A 495 -6.21 12.29 -29.49
CA LEU A 495 -6.72 11.25 -28.61
C LEU A 495 -6.67 9.87 -29.32
N GLU A 496 -5.84 8.98 -28.81
CA GLU A 496 -5.61 7.62 -29.34
C GLU A 496 -6.55 6.61 -28.67
N HIS A 497 -6.87 6.82 -27.39
CA HIS A 497 -7.66 5.91 -26.58
C HIS A 497 -8.75 6.65 -25.81
N VAL A 498 -10.00 6.23 -26.00
CA VAL A 498 -11.17 6.77 -25.30
C VAL A 498 -11.95 5.64 -24.65
N SER A 499 -12.25 5.79 -23.37
CA SER A 499 -13.16 4.90 -22.65
C SER A 499 -14.13 5.76 -21.83
N ILE A 500 -15.41 5.70 -22.17
CA ILE A 500 -16.48 6.39 -21.44
C ILE A 500 -17.36 5.30 -20.83
N LEU A 501 -17.38 5.25 -19.50
CA LEU A 501 -18.17 4.31 -18.72
C LEU A 501 -19.34 5.07 -18.09
N GLY A 502 -20.58 4.66 -18.37
CA GLY A 502 -21.77 5.28 -17.75
C GLY A 502 -22.79 5.88 -18.72
N THR A 503 -22.43 6.05 -19.99
CA THR A 503 -23.40 6.41 -21.05
C THR A 503 -24.13 5.16 -21.52
N SER A 504 -25.46 5.14 -21.37
CA SER A 504 -26.28 4.04 -21.89
C SER A 504 -26.22 4.03 -23.42
N LEU A 505 -25.87 2.88 -24.02
CA LEU A 505 -25.84 2.73 -25.48
C LEU A 505 -27.21 3.07 -26.11
N ALA A 506 -28.29 2.79 -25.39
CA ALA A 506 -29.66 3.07 -25.81
C ALA A 506 -30.00 4.57 -25.88
N GLU A 507 -29.26 5.44 -25.16
CA GLU A 507 -29.45 6.89 -25.23
C GLU A 507 -28.73 7.49 -26.44
N LEU A 508 -27.57 6.94 -26.81
CA LEU A 508 -26.86 7.28 -28.04
C LEU A 508 -27.70 6.94 -29.28
N GLU A 509 -28.30 5.75 -29.32
CA GLU A 509 -29.12 5.30 -30.45
C GLU A 509 -30.37 6.18 -30.67
N ARG A 510 -31.00 6.67 -29.60
CA ARG A 510 -32.17 7.58 -29.71
C ARG A 510 -31.81 8.96 -30.26
N SER A 511 -30.60 9.44 -30.02
CA SER A 511 -30.17 10.76 -30.51
C SER A 511 -29.94 10.76 -32.02
N ASP A 512 -29.51 9.64 -32.60
CA ASP A 512 -29.36 9.49 -34.06
C ASP A 512 -30.73 9.48 -34.78
N GLU A 513 -31.78 8.93 -34.14
CA GLU A 513 -33.14 9.03 -34.66
C GLU A 513 -33.62 10.49 -34.70
N VAL A 514 -33.36 11.27 -33.65
CA VAL A 514 -33.72 12.70 -33.56
C VAL A 514 -32.92 13.56 -34.56
N ALA A 515 -31.62 13.27 -34.74
CA ALA A 515 -30.79 13.94 -35.74
C ALA A 515 -31.24 13.62 -37.19
N SER A 516 -31.73 12.40 -37.43
CA SER A 516 -32.30 11.99 -38.73
C SER A 516 -33.65 12.67 -39.03
N GLU A 517 -34.42 13.05 -38.00
CA GLU A 517 -35.68 13.76 -38.16
C GLU A 517 -35.49 15.27 -38.39
N LEU A 518 -34.48 15.89 -37.77
CA LEU A 518 -34.13 17.30 -37.98
C LEU A 518 -33.51 17.58 -39.37
N GLY A 519 -33.04 16.55 -40.07
CA GLY A 519 -32.54 16.63 -41.45
C GLY A 519 -33.63 16.56 -42.53
N LYS A 520 -34.90 16.33 -42.18
CA LYS A 520 -36.00 16.29 -43.17
C LYS A 520 -36.53 17.71 -43.43
N PRO A 521 -36.57 18.18 -44.69
CA PRO A 521 -37.06 19.52 -45.00
C PRO A 521 -38.53 19.63 -44.61
N THR A 522 -38.84 20.60 -43.75
CA THR A 522 -40.23 20.92 -43.34
C THR A 522 -40.98 21.43 -44.57
N ARG A 523 -41.72 20.53 -45.23
CA ARG A 523 -42.55 20.86 -46.39
C ARG A 523 -43.81 21.59 -45.92
N ASN A 524 -43.70 22.89 -45.70
CA ASN A 524 -44.85 23.79 -45.66
C ASN A 524 -45.44 23.90 -47.08
N GLN A 525 -46.54 23.20 -47.34
CA GLN A 525 -47.45 23.51 -48.44
C GLN A 525 -48.88 23.61 -47.90
N GLN A 526 -49.27 24.83 -47.55
CA GLN A 526 -50.65 25.29 -47.67
C GLN A 526 -51.04 25.26 -49.14
N THR A 527 -51.99 24.39 -49.53
CA THR A 527 -52.84 24.65 -50.70
C THR A 527 -54.18 23.94 -50.56
N VAL A 528 -55.17 24.73 -50.14
CA VAL A 528 -56.54 24.84 -50.69
C VAL A 528 -57.08 23.63 -51.48
N ALA A 529 -58.11 22.99 -50.93
CA ALA A 529 -59.03 22.12 -51.66
C ALA A 529 -59.85 22.92 -52.70
N PRO A 530 -60.28 22.31 -53.82
CA PRO A 530 -61.63 21.74 -53.75
C PRO A 530 -61.86 20.42 -54.53
N ALA A 531 -62.79 19.66 -53.97
CA ALA A 531 -63.89 18.91 -54.61
C ALA A 531 -63.65 17.85 -55.71
N ARG A 532 -64.10 16.64 -55.36
CA ARG A 532 -64.86 15.64 -56.17
C ARG A 532 -64.21 15.06 -57.43
N SER A 533 -63.98 13.75 -57.40
CA SER A 533 -64.84 12.74 -58.07
C SER A 533 -64.06 11.51 -58.54
N SER A 534 -64.51 10.35 -58.06
CA SER A 534 -64.62 9.05 -58.76
C SER A 534 -63.39 8.34 -59.38
N ARG A 535 -63.26 7.08 -58.92
CA ARG A 535 -62.96 5.83 -59.65
C ARG A 535 -61.51 5.54 -60.10
N GLY A 536 -61.06 4.34 -59.70
CA GLY A 536 -60.16 3.49 -60.51
C GLY A 536 -59.00 2.84 -59.74
N LEU A 537 -59.18 1.60 -59.29
CA LEU A 537 -58.11 0.59 -59.09
C LEU A 537 -57.49 0.19 -60.46
N PRO A 538 -56.43 -0.65 -60.55
CA PRO A 538 -55.33 -0.94 -59.61
C PRO A 538 -53.93 -0.84 -60.28
N GLY A 539 -52.88 -0.94 -59.46
CA GLY A 539 -51.48 -1.10 -59.88
C GLY A 539 -50.56 -1.04 -58.69
#